data_AF-A0A1A8DPP5-F1
#
_entry.id   AF-A0A1A8DPP5-F1
#
_cell.length_a   1.000
_cell.length_b   1.000
_cell.length_c   1.000
_cell.angle_alpha   90.00
_cell.angle_beta   90.00
_cell.angle_gamma   90.00
#
_symmetry.space_group_name_H-M   'P 1'
#
loop_
_entity.id
_entity.type
_entity.pdbx_description
1 polymer ?
#
loop_
_entity_poly.entity_id
_entity_poly.type
_entity_poly.pdbx_seq_one_letter_code
_entity_poly.pdbx_strand_id
1 'polypeptide(L)' 'MFCQEQFPGGHLTSIPNQNIHMHLMSLILKENGAYTRTWMGGLRLDIHRFFWMDGSPWSYDDWLPGEPNDTAGVEDC' A
#
# COMPACT_ATOMS: atom_id res chain seq x y z
N MET A 1 -8.06 12.66 -7.12
CA MET A 1 -7.71 11.37 -6.49
C MET A 1 -8.99 10.75 -5.94
N PHE A 2 -9.42 9.59 -6.43
CA PHE A 2 -10.74 9.02 -6.15
C PHE A 2 -11.09 8.97 -4.64
N CYS A 3 -10.17 8.50 -3.79
CA CYS A 3 -10.41 8.43 -2.33
C CYS A 3 -10.66 9.80 -1.69
N GLN A 4 -9.93 10.83 -2.13
CA GLN A 4 -10.09 12.21 -1.63
C GLN A 4 -11.37 12.87 -2.16
N GLU A 5 -11.80 12.50 -3.36
CA GLU A 5 -13.04 13.00 -3.97
C GLU A 5 -14.28 12.43 -3.29
N GLN A 6 -14.25 11.14 -2.91
CA GLN A 6 -15.37 10.49 -2.22
C GLN A 6 -15.41 10.82 -0.72
N PHE A 7 -14.25 11.00 -0.10
CA PHE A 7 -14.12 11.26 1.33
C PHE A 7 -13.11 12.39 1.56
N PRO A 8 -13.54 13.58 2.03
CA PRO A 8 -12.62 14.65 2.37
C PRO A 8 -11.58 14.18 3.39
N GLY A 9 -10.30 14.26 3.01
CA GLY A 9 -9.18 13.75 3.82
C GLY A 9 -8.95 12.24 3.72
N GLY A 10 -9.65 11.52 2.85
CA GLY A 10 -9.45 10.10 2.58
C GLY A 10 -8.26 9.85 1.64
N HIS A 11 -7.49 8.81 1.89
CA HIS A 11 -6.35 8.39 1.06
C HIS A 11 -6.45 6.90 0.74
N LEU A 12 -5.66 6.43 -0.23
CA LEU A 12 -5.37 4.99 -0.29
C LEU A 12 -4.66 4.58 1.00
N THR A 13 -4.97 3.36 1.48
CA THR A 13 -4.58 2.92 2.83
C THR A 13 -3.07 2.86 3.02
N SER A 14 -2.63 3.25 4.21
CA SER A 14 -1.32 2.87 4.77
C SER A 14 -1.43 1.56 5.56
N ILE A 15 -0.30 0.87 5.74
CA ILE A 15 -0.23 -0.35 6.57
C ILE A 15 0.83 -0.16 7.65
N PRO A 16 0.45 0.15 8.90
CA PRO A 16 1.42 0.43 9.96
C PRO A 16 1.96 -0.83 10.65
N ASN A 17 1.30 -1.98 10.51
CA ASN A 17 1.67 -3.24 11.17
C ASN A 17 0.94 -4.46 10.57
N GLN A 18 1.37 -5.65 11.00
CA GLN A 18 0.83 -6.95 10.58
C GLN A 18 -0.68 -7.12 10.87
N ASN A 19 -1.20 -6.56 11.96
CA ASN A 19 -2.63 -6.70 12.29
C ASN A 19 -3.51 -6.00 11.25
N ILE A 20 -3.12 -4.80 10.82
CA ILE A 20 -3.81 -4.08 9.75
C ILE A 20 -3.64 -4.81 8.42
N HIS A 21 -2.45 -5.31 8.10
CA HIS A 21 -2.23 -6.12 6.89
C HIS A 21 -3.19 -7.32 6.84
N MET A 22 -3.25 -8.13 7.89
CA MET A 22 -4.14 -9.30 7.95
C MET A 22 -5.62 -8.91 7.85
N HIS A 23 -6.00 -7.78 8.47
CA HIS A 23 -7.37 -7.28 8.38
C HIS A 23 -7.74 -6.89 6.94
N LEU A 24 -6.85 -6.17 6.23
CA LEU A 24 -7.06 -5.80 4.83
C LEU A 24 -7.15 -7.03 3.92
N MET A 25 -6.28 -8.03 4.13
CA MET A 25 -6.34 -9.30 3.39
C MET A 25 -7.67 -10.04 3.60
N SER A 26 -8.17 -10.06 4.84
CA SER A 26 -9.49 -10.61 5.14
C SER A 26 -10.62 -9.85 4.44
N LEU A 27 -10.54 -8.51 4.38
CA LEU A 27 -11.54 -7.69 3.69
C LEU A 27 -11.51 -7.94 2.18
N ILE A 28 -10.32 -7.98 1.57
CA ILE A 28 -10.14 -8.25 0.14
C ILE A 28 -10.75 -9.63 -0.20
N LEU A 29 -10.41 -10.66 0.57
CA LEU A 29 -10.97 -12.00 0.37
C LEU A 29 -12.50 -12.00 0.48
N LYS A 30 -13.05 -11.30 1.49
CA LYS A 30 -14.49 -11.24 1.74
C LYS A 30 -15.25 -10.54 0.62
N GLU A 31 -14.74 -9.41 0.13
CA GLU A 31 -15.45 -8.57 -0.85
C GLU A 31 -15.23 -9.05 -2.30
N ASN A 32 -14.04 -9.60 -2.61
CA ASN A 32 -13.71 -10.05 -3.97
C ASN A 32 -13.83 -11.56 -4.18
N GLY A 33 -14.00 -12.35 -3.12
CA GLY A 33 -14.02 -13.82 -3.15
C GLY A 33 -12.64 -14.47 -3.39
N ALA A 34 -11.59 -13.66 -3.51
CA ALA A 34 -10.21 -14.09 -3.71
C ALA A 34 -9.23 -12.99 -3.28
N TYR A 35 -7.96 -13.35 -3.08
CA TYR A 35 -6.90 -12.35 -2.96
C TYR A 35 -6.59 -11.73 -4.32
N THR A 36 -6.70 -10.41 -4.41
CA THR A 36 -6.51 -9.65 -5.65
C THR A 36 -5.41 -8.61 -5.47
N ARG A 37 -4.77 -8.20 -6.58
CA ARG A 37 -3.90 -7.02 -6.55
C ARG A 37 -4.73 -5.77 -6.26
N THR A 38 -4.31 -5.00 -5.28
CA THR A 38 -5.02 -3.82 -4.81
C THR A 38 -4.02 -2.72 -4.52
N TRP A 39 -4.26 -1.54 -5.08
CA TRP A 39 -3.42 -0.37 -4.84
C TRP A 39 -3.52 0.09 -3.38
N MET A 40 -2.37 0.48 -2.82
CA MET A 40 -2.24 1.07 -1.50
C MET A 40 -1.64 2.47 -1.63
N GLY A 41 -1.54 3.20 -0.52
CA GLY A 41 -1.08 4.59 -0.52
C GLY A 41 0.43 4.78 -0.64
N GLY A 42 1.20 3.74 -0.95
CA GLY A 42 2.65 3.75 -0.89
C GLY A 42 3.25 4.36 -2.15
N LEU A 43 4.28 5.18 -1.99
CA LEU A 43 5.03 5.79 -3.08
C LEU A 43 6.52 5.67 -2.80
N ARG A 44 7.29 5.34 -3.83
CA ARG A 44 8.75 5.34 -3.80
C ARG A 44 9.28 6.76 -3.78
N LEU A 45 10.26 7.01 -2.93
CA LEU A 45 11.07 8.23 -2.93
C LEU A 45 12.44 8.01 -3.58
N ASP A 46 13.04 6.84 -3.34
CA ASP A 46 14.24 6.35 -4.02
C ASP A 46 14.36 4.81 -3.89
N ILE A 47 15.51 4.24 -4.25
CA ILE A 47 15.76 2.79 -4.24
C ILE A 47 15.38 2.12 -2.91
N HIS A 48 15.54 2.79 -1.77
CA HIS A 48 15.33 2.19 -0.44
C HIS A 48 14.28 2.91 0.43
N ARG A 49 13.73 4.03 -0.03
CA ARG A 49 12.81 4.85 0.77
C ARG A 49 11.44 4.94 0.12
N PHE A 50 10.43 4.80 0.97
CA PHE A 50 9.02 4.88 0.61
C PHE A 50 8.28 5.76 1.61
N PHE A 51 7.14 6.31 1.20
CA PHE A 51 6.26 7.09 2.06
C PHE A 51 4.79 6.77 1.76
N TRP A 52 3.93 6.97 2.76
CA TRP A 52 2.49 6.89 2.60
C TRP A 52 1.90 8.25 2.23
N MET A 53 0.96 8.26 1.28
CA MET A 53 0.27 9.49 0.84
C MET A 53 -0.53 10.20 1.94
N ASP A 54 -0.89 9.48 3.01
CA ASP A 54 -1.62 10.03 4.17
C ASP A 54 -0.67 10.65 5.22
N GLY A 55 0.65 10.59 5.00
CA GLY A 55 1.66 11.07 5.94
C GLY A 55 1.98 10.12 7.09
N SER A 56 1.40 8.91 7.11
CA SER A 56 1.73 7.88 8.10
C SER A 56 3.19 7.45 7.99
N PRO A 57 3.83 7.05 9.10
CA PRO A 57 5.20 6.55 9.07
C PRO A 57 5.31 5.24 8.30
N TRP A 58 6.41 5.07 7.57
CA TRP A 58 6.77 3.79 6.94
C TRP A 58 7.41 2.86 7.99
N SER A 59 6.59 2.17 8.79
CA SER A 59 7.04 1.33 9.92
C SER A 59 6.88 -0.17 9.69
N TYR A 60 6.27 -0.56 8.58
CA TYR A 60 5.97 -1.95 8.26
C TYR A 60 5.99 -2.15 6.75
N ASP A 61 6.60 -3.25 6.34
CA ASP A 61 6.54 -3.78 5.00
C ASP A 61 6.52 -5.30 5.06
N ASP A 62 5.90 -5.91 4.06
CA ASP A 62 5.83 -7.36 3.85
C ASP A 62 5.96 -7.61 2.35
N TRP A 63 7.06 -7.10 1.81
CA TRP A 63 7.38 -7.22 0.40
C TRP A 63 7.49 -8.69 0.01
N LEU A 64 7.06 -9.02 -1.21
CA LEU A 64 7.30 -10.34 -1.75
C LEU A 64 8.81 -10.61 -1.85
N PRO A 65 9.25 -11.88 -1.80
CA PRO A 65 10.67 -12.20 -1.92
C PRO A 65 11.29 -11.59 -3.18
N GLY A 66 12.35 -10.79 -2.99
CA GLY A 66 13.05 -10.08 -4.07
C GLY A 66 12.54 -8.66 -4.34
N GLU A 67 11.48 -8.23 -3.65
CA GLU A 67 10.98 -6.86 -3.69
C GLU A 67 11.42 -6.04 -2.48
N PRO A 68 11.45 -4.71 -2.59
CA PRO A 68 11.20 -3.92 -3.80
C PRO A 68 12.47 -3.78 -4.66
N ASN A 69 12.40 -4.04 -5.97
CA ASN A 69 13.59 -4.06 -6.84
C ASN A 69 13.74 -2.90 -7.84
N ASP A 70 12.70 -2.06 -8.00
CA ASP A 70 12.72 -0.92 -8.94
C ASP A 70 13.09 -1.33 -10.37
N THR A 71 12.41 -2.35 -10.90
CA THR A 71 12.69 -2.90 -12.22
C THR A 71 12.64 -1.80 -13.28
N ALA A 72 13.77 -1.63 -13.99
CA ALA A 72 13.97 -0.60 -15.02
C ALA A 72 13.81 0.86 -14.54
N GLY A 73 13.77 1.13 -13.23
CA GLY A 73 13.64 2.46 -12.67
C GLY A 73 12.26 3.09 -12.89
N VAL A 74 11.21 2.28 -12.91
CA VAL A 74 9.83 2.72 -13.21
C VAL A 74 8.78 2.20 -12.21
N GLU A 75 9.21 1.65 -11.08
CA GLU A 75 8.30 1.04 -10.09
C GLU A 75 8.19 1.93 -8.84
N ASP A 76 7.53 3.06 -9.03
CA ASP A 76 7.34 4.08 -7.99
C ASP A 76 6.06 3.91 -7.15
N CYS A 77 5.19 2.95 -7.50
CA CYS A 77 3.88 2.71 -6.90
C CYS A 77 3.68 1.24 -6.55
#